data_AF-A0A957L5Z5-F1
#
_entry.id   AF-A0A957L5Z5-F1
#
_cell.length_a   1.000
_cell.length_b   1.000
_cell.length_c   1.000
_cell.angle_alpha   90.00
_cell.angle_beta   90.00
_cell.angle_gamma   90.00
#
_symmetry.space_group_name_H-M   'P 1'
#
loop_
_entity.id
_entity.type
_entity.pdbx_description
1 polymer ?
#
loop_
_entity_poly.entity_id
_entity_poly.type
_entity_poly.pdbx_seq_one_letter_code
_entity_poly.pdbx_strand_id
1 'polypeptide(L)'
;MRALDIEPTYRVVLGETDAVRIMLVGVGGTGSTLALFLAGLAYHARQKGVRIELTLVDPDTVDAANVGRQAFAPAEALRGDLPKASSLALRLNAAYGLDIAAWPAPYEAEMGARWFHQGGRGAASRHLIIGCVDSHTGRQEIAKTVAAFHGRIWALDSGNERTNGQVLIGNTTDVEGIRLDPLGLCSGLPSPYLQEPGLLEPGAEAQLLSCAGMMLAEEQSLMVNRVAAAIAAQYVTAFVLQRQVTQMGTYFNLEPTVMTPRLITAANLQ
;
A
#
# COMPACT_ATOMS: atom_id res chain seq x y z
N MET A 1 8.36 43.63 1.95
CA MET A 1 8.05 42.29 1.42
C MET A 1 8.71 41.26 2.32
N ARG A 2 7.96 40.45 3.09
CA ARG A 2 8.51 39.23 3.69
C ARG A 2 8.73 38.25 2.53
N ALA A 3 9.96 37.82 2.31
CA ALA A 3 10.21 36.71 1.41
C ALA A 3 9.47 35.49 1.96
N LEU A 4 8.62 34.87 1.15
CA LEU A 4 8.10 33.54 1.44
C LEU A 4 9.29 32.58 1.32
N ASP A 5 9.79 32.13 2.47
CA ASP A 5 10.81 31.09 2.52
C ASP A 5 10.10 29.75 2.28
N ILE A 6 10.10 29.29 1.03
CA ILE A 6 9.51 28.01 0.66
C ILE A 6 10.58 26.95 0.88
N GLU A 7 10.35 26.06 1.84
CA GLU A 7 11.28 24.96 2.11
C GLU A 7 11.50 24.14 0.82
N PRO A 8 12.77 23.85 0.44
CA PRO A 8 13.06 23.03 -0.72
C PRO A 8 12.40 21.65 -0.61
N THR A 9 11.83 21.21 -1.73
CA THR A 9 11.26 19.86 -1.85
C THR A 9 12.18 18.97 -2.66
N TYR A 10 12.25 17.70 -2.28
CA TYR A 10 13.09 16.70 -2.90
C TYR A 10 12.24 15.62 -3.57
N ARG A 11 12.88 14.77 -4.37
CA ARG A 11 12.28 13.57 -4.94
C ARG A 11 13.23 12.38 -4.85
N VAL A 12 12.68 11.20 -4.73
CA VAL A 12 13.43 9.96 -4.93
C VAL A 12 13.28 9.54 -6.38
N VAL A 13 14.39 9.26 -7.06
CA VAL A 13 14.39 8.70 -8.42
C VAL A 13 14.70 7.21 -8.34
N LEU A 14 13.74 6.43 -8.80
CA LEU A 14 13.78 4.99 -8.89
C LEU A 14 14.28 4.67 -10.30
N GLY A 15 15.60 4.67 -10.55
CA GLY A 15 16.22 4.43 -11.88
C GLY A 15 15.66 3.27 -12.76
N GLU A 16 16.37 2.82 -13.78
CA GLU A 16 15.73 1.87 -14.73
C GLU A 16 15.34 0.51 -14.09
N THR A 17 14.22 -0.05 -14.54
CA THR A 17 13.74 -1.39 -14.15
C THR A 17 12.84 -1.96 -15.22
N ASP A 18 13.03 -3.26 -15.46
CA ASP A 18 12.22 -4.06 -16.38
C ASP A 18 11.05 -4.74 -15.66
N ALA A 19 11.11 -4.81 -14.32
CA ALA A 19 10.12 -5.51 -13.52
C ALA A 19 9.89 -4.88 -12.13
N VAL A 20 8.63 -4.69 -11.76
CA VAL A 20 8.23 -4.32 -10.41
C VAL A 20 7.46 -5.48 -9.79
N ARG A 21 7.94 -5.96 -8.63
CA ARG A 21 7.26 -7.00 -7.87
C ARG A 21 6.49 -6.33 -6.73
N ILE A 22 5.17 -6.51 -6.75
CA ILE A 22 4.23 -5.91 -5.81
C ILE A 22 3.55 -7.00 -5.00
N MET A 23 3.64 -6.89 -3.67
CA MET A 23 2.85 -7.71 -2.74
C MET A 23 1.81 -6.82 -2.09
N LEU A 24 0.53 -7.11 -2.31
CA LEU A 24 -0.58 -6.43 -1.65
C LEU A 24 -1.08 -7.30 -0.50
N VAL A 25 -0.90 -6.79 0.72
CA VAL A 25 -1.30 -7.44 1.97
C VAL A 25 -2.60 -6.82 2.47
N GLY A 26 -3.64 -7.63 2.58
CA GLY A 26 -5.01 -7.21 2.82
C GLY A 26 -5.72 -6.86 1.52
N VAL A 27 -6.74 -7.63 1.16
CA VAL A 27 -7.67 -7.37 0.05
C VAL A 27 -9.12 -7.20 0.55
N GLY A 28 -9.27 -6.56 1.71
CA GLY A 28 -10.55 -6.09 2.26
C GLY A 28 -11.03 -4.78 1.62
N GLY A 29 -11.51 -3.82 2.42
CA GLY A 29 -12.07 -2.53 1.97
C GLY A 29 -11.19 -1.78 0.95
N THR A 30 -10.10 -1.19 1.42
CA THR A 30 -9.12 -0.49 0.56
C THR A 30 -8.45 -1.45 -0.42
N GLY A 31 -7.97 -2.59 0.08
CA GLY A 31 -7.12 -3.51 -0.68
C GLY A 31 -7.82 -4.11 -1.90
N SER A 32 -9.08 -4.52 -1.79
CA SER A 32 -9.82 -5.06 -2.93
C SER A 32 -10.01 -4.02 -4.04
N THR A 33 -10.26 -2.76 -3.68
CA THR A 33 -10.37 -1.65 -4.63
C THR A 33 -9.03 -1.36 -5.29
N LEU A 34 -7.95 -1.33 -4.50
CA LEU A 34 -6.61 -1.12 -5.01
C LEU A 34 -6.17 -2.26 -5.94
N ALA A 35 -6.52 -3.52 -5.64
CA ALA A 35 -6.21 -4.66 -6.51
C ALA A 35 -6.82 -4.52 -7.91
N LEU A 36 -8.04 -3.96 -8.05
CA LEU A 36 -8.61 -3.65 -9.37
C LEU A 36 -7.72 -2.68 -10.15
N PHE A 37 -7.26 -1.62 -9.49
CA PHE A 37 -6.32 -0.65 -10.07
C PHE A 37 -4.97 -1.29 -10.43
N LEU A 38 -4.40 -2.10 -9.53
CA LEU A 38 -3.12 -2.76 -9.75
C LEU A 38 -3.15 -3.73 -10.94
N ALA A 39 -4.24 -4.47 -11.13
CA ALA A 39 -4.40 -5.34 -12.30
C ALA A 39 -4.48 -4.55 -13.60
N GLY A 40 -5.28 -3.47 -13.64
CA GLY A 40 -5.33 -2.58 -14.80
C GLY A 40 -3.97 -1.93 -15.08
N LEU A 41 -3.25 -1.50 -14.04
CA LEU A 41 -1.90 -0.97 -14.15
C LEU A 41 -0.92 -2.02 -14.66
N ALA A 42 -0.99 -3.26 -14.20
CA ALA A 42 -0.13 -4.36 -14.67
C ALA A 42 -0.33 -4.63 -16.16
N TYR A 43 -1.59 -4.67 -16.62
CA TYR A 43 -1.92 -4.79 -18.03
C TYR A 43 -1.34 -3.64 -18.87
N HIS A 44 -1.53 -2.39 -18.41
CA HIS A 44 -1.03 -1.19 -19.09
C HIS A 44 0.49 -1.08 -19.10
N ALA A 45 1.14 -1.34 -17.96
CA ALA A 45 2.59 -1.30 -17.81
C ALA A 45 3.28 -2.32 -18.72
N ARG A 46 2.68 -3.51 -18.89
CA ARG A 46 3.18 -4.54 -19.82
C ARG A 46 3.26 -4.04 -21.25
N GLN A 47 2.30 -3.23 -21.70
CA GLN A 47 2.34 -2.60 -23.04
C GLN A 47 3.48 -1.59 -23.20
N LYS A 48 3.98 -1.04 -22.09
CA LYS A 48 5.14 -0.14 -22.04
C LYS A 48 6.46 -0.85 -21.74
N GLY A 49 6.48 -2.19 -21.75
CA GLY A 49 7.68 -2.99 -21.49
C GLY A 49 8.06 -3.13 -20.01
N VAL A 50 7.19 -2.72 -19.07
CA VAL A 50 7.42 -2.90 -17.62
C VAL A 50 6.54 -4.03 -17.11
N ARG A 51 7.15 -5.10 -16.62
CA ARG A 51 6.42 -6.25 -16.06
C ARG A 51 6.05 -5.98 -14.60
N ILE A 52 4.77 -6.14 -14.24
CA ILE A 52 4.35 -6.15 -12.83
C ILE A 52 4.06 -7.59 -12.41
N GLU A 53 4.79 -8.08 -11.43
CA GLU A 53 4.48 -9.34 -10.74
C GLU A 53 3.68 -9.03 -9.48
N LEU A 54 2.39 -9.39 -9.48
CA LEU A 54 1.47 -9.06 -8.38
C LEU A 54 1.16 -10.31 -7.55
N THR A 55 1.25 -10.20 -6.23
CA THR A 55 0.81 -11.23 -5.28
C THR A 55 -0.18 -10.61 -4.29
N LEU A 56 -1.35 -11.24 -4.13
CA LEU A 56 -2.37 -10.85 -3.17
C LEU A 56 -2.28 -11.75 -1.92
N VAL A 57 -2.29 -11.17 -0.74
CA VAL A 57 -2.21 -11.90 0.53
C VAL A 57 -3.36 -11.48 1.44
N ASP A 58 -4.21 -12.41 1.83
CA ASP A 58 -5.32 -12.15 2.75
C ASP A 58 -5.84 -13.47 3.35
N PRO A 59 -5.99 -13.58 4.68
CA PRO A 59 -6.45 -14.81 5.32
C PRO A 59 -7.96 -15.07 5.19
N ASP A 60 -8.76 -14.04 4.90
CA ASP A 60 -10.19 -14.12 5.02
C ASP A 60 -10.87 -14.77 3.81
N THR A 61 -12.09 -15.24 4.03
CA THR A 61 -13.01 -15.65 2.97
C THR A 61 -14.00 -14.54 2.63
N VAL A 62 -14.58 -14.62 1.43
CA VAL A 62 -15.60 -13.70 0.97
C VAL A 62 -16.90 -13.98 1.72
N ASP A 63 -17.44 -12.96 2.38
CA ASP A 63 -18.73 -12.98 3.05
C ASP A 63 -19.75 -12.06 2.35
N ALA A 64 -21.05 -12.33 2.55
CA ALA A 64 -22.13 -11.53 1.99
C ALA A 64 -22.05 -10.05 2.42
N ALA A 65 -21.60 -9.76 3.64
CA ALA A 65 -21.39 -8.40 4.15
C ALA A 65 -20.28 -7.64 3.40
N ASN A 66 -19.39 -8.33 2.69
CA ASN A 66 -18.33 -7.69 1.90
C ASN A 66 -18.87 -7.12 0.57
N VAL A 67 -19.96 -7.67 0.04
CA VAL A 67 -20.49 -7.33 -1.28
C VAL A 67 -20.98 -5.87 -1.30
N GLY A 68 -20.58 -5.13 -2.33
CA GLY A 68 -20.89 -3.70 -2.50
C GLY A 68 -19.94 -2.74 -1.78
N ARG A 69 -19.28 -3.19 -0.71
CA ARG A 69 -18.26 -2.42 0.03
C ARG A 69 -16.85 -2.71 -0.46
N GLN A 70 -16.60 -3.98 -0.72
CA GLN A 70 -15.37 -4.53 -1.26
C GLN A 70 -15.61 -4.94 -2.71
N ALA A 71 -14.53 -5.12 -3.47
CA ALA A 71 -14.61 -5.52 -4.87
C ALA A 71 -14.93 -7.03 -5.00
N PHE A 72 -16.01 -7.51 -4.37
CA PHE A 72 -16.52 -8.88 -4.49
C PHE A 72 -17.97 -8.88 -4.97
N ALA A 73 -18.32 -9.88 -5.77
CA ALA A 73 -19.65 -10.09 -6.32
C ALA A 73 -20.49 -11.01 -5.42
N PRO A 74 -21.84 -10.92 -5.47
CA PRO A 74 -22.73 -11.83 -4.74
C PRO A 74 -22.41 -13.31 -4.95
N ALA A 75 -22.02 -13.69 -6.18
CA ALA A 75 -21.68 -15.07 -6.52
C ALA A 75 -20.47 -15.61 -5.75
N GLU A 76 -19.51 -14.75 -5.39
CA GLU A 76 -18.29 -15.14 -4.66
C GLU A 76 -18.61 -15.40 -3.17
N ALA A 77 -19.63 -14.74 -2.63
CA ALA A 77 -20.08 -14.91 -1.25
C ALA A 77 -20.99 -16.15 -1.03
N LEU A 78 -21.54 -16.75 -2.09
CA LEU A 78 -22.60 -17.77 -1.98
C LEU A 78 -22.19 -18.99 -1.14
N ARG A 79 -20.92 -19.39 -1.20
CA ARG A 79 -20.41 -20.56 -0.46
C ARG A 79 -19.86 -20.21 0.92
N GLY A 80 -19.48 -18.96 1.16
CA GLY A 80 -18.86 -18.48 2.41
C GLY A 80 -17.44 -19.01 2.71
N ASP A 81 -16.91 -19.91 1.87
CA ASP A 81 -15.61 -20.58 2.06
C ASP A 81 -14.53 -20.14 1.07
N LEU A 82 -14.86 -19.22 0.16
CA LEU A 82 -13.95 -18.81 -0.92
C LEU A 82 -12.94 -17.77 -0.42
N PRO A 83 -11.62 -18.03 -0.42
CA PRO A 83 -10.65 -17.06 0.07
C PRO A 83 -10.62 -15.78 -0.77
N LYS A 84 -10.65 -14.61 -0.11
CA LYS A 84 -10.68 -13.28 -0.75
C LYS A 84 -9.56 -13.10 -1.78
N ALA A 85 -8.33 -13.37 -1.36
CA ALA A 85 -7.15 -13.25 -2.23
C ALA A 85 -7.25 -14.14 -3.47
N SER A 86 -7.71 -15.39 -3.30
CA SER A 86 -7.83 -16.36 -4.40
C SER A 86 -8.94 -15.98 -5.37
N SER A 87 -10.10 -15.58 -4.85
CA SER A 87 -11.25 -15.15 -5.66
C SER A 87 -10.89 -13.95 -6.54
N LEU A 88 -10.28 -12.93 -5.91
CA LEU A 88 -9.93 -11.69 -6.59
C LEU A 88 -8.84 -11.90 -7.64
N ALA A 89 -7.79 -12.67 -7.32
CA ALA A 89 -6.74 -13.01 -8.27
C ALA A 89 -7.30 -13.77 -9.48
N LEU A 90 -8.13 -14.80 -9.25
CA LEU A 90 -8.75 -15.58 -10.32
C LEU A 90 -9.54 -14.68 -11.27
N ARG A 91 -10.40 -13.82 -10.73
CA ARG A 91 -11.24 -12.94 -11.53
C ARG A 91 -10.42 -11.89 -12.30
N LEU A 92 -9.40 -11.32 -11.68
CA LEU A 92 -8.52 -10.34 -12.33
C LEU A 92 -7.64 -10.98 -13.40
N ASN A 93 -7.14 -12.20 -13.18
CA ASN A 93 -6.41 -12.97 -14.17
C ASN A 93 -7.29 -13.26 -15.39
N ALA A 94 -8.53 -13.70 -15.16
CA ALA A 94 -9.50 -13.93 -16.24
C ALA A 94 -9.83 -12.64 -17.02
N ALA A 95 -9.95 -11.50 -16.32
CA ALA A 95 -10.30 -10.23 -16.95
C ALA A 95 -9.17 -9.63 -17.81
N TYR A 96 -7.91 -9.76 -17.39
CA TYR A 96 -6.77 -9.05 -18.00
C TYR A 96 -5.73 -9.97 -18.65
N GLY A 97 -5.85 -11.29 -18.55
CA GLY A 97 -4.82 -12.23 -19.00
C GLY A 97 -3.50 -12.01 -18.25
N LEU A 98 -3.60 -11.99 -16.92
CA LEU A 98 -2.49 -11.82 -15.99
C LEU A 98 -2.17 -13.13 -15.25
N ASP A 99 -1.07 -13.11 -14.50
CA ASP A 99 -0.62 -14.21 -13.64
C ASP A 99 -0.43 -13.69 -12.20
N ILE A 100 -1.52 -13.16 -11.64
CA ILE A 100 -1.59 -12.69 -10.25
C ILE A 100 -1.59 -13.92 -9.34
N ALA A 101 -0.63 -13.99 -8.43
CA ALA A 101 -0.58 -15.02 -7.40
C ALA A 101 -1.47 -14.63 -6.20
N ALA A 102 -1.98 -15.63 -5.49
CA ALA A 102 -2.80 -15.44 -4.29
C ALA A 102 -2.33 -16.34 -3.15
N TRP A 103 -2.16 -15.76 -1.97
CA TRP A 103 -1.81 -16.45 -0.73
C TRP A 103 -2.93 -16.25 0.30
N PRO A 104 -3.83 -17.25 0.45
CA PRO A 104 -4.96 -17.19 1.37
C PRO A 104 -4.50 -17.47 2.82
N ALA A 105 -3.65 -16.62 3.37
CA ALA A 105 -3.02 -16.79 4.67
C ALA A 105 -2.69 -15.43 5.31
N PRO A 106 -2.52 -15.38 6.64
CA PRO A 106 -1.97 -14.19 7.29
C PRO A 106 -0.59 -13.87 6.73
N TYR A 107 -0.29 -12.58 6.58
CA TYR A 107 1.05 -12.19 6.18
C TYR A 107 2.02 -12.34 7.34
N GLU A 108 3.15 -12.99 7.06
CA GLU A 108 4.25 -13.17 8.00
C GLU A 108 5.54 -12.66 7.36
N ALA A 109 6.43 -12.06 8.14
CA ALA A 109 7.67 -11.51 7.62
C ALA A 109 8.54 -12.57 6.91
N GLU A 110 8.51 -13.83 7.37
CA GLU A 110 9.22 -14.95 6.73
C GLU A 110 8.65 -15.28 5.34
N MET A 111 7.33 -15.19 5.18
CA MET A 111 6.66 -15.35 3.89
C MET A 111 7.13 -14.28 2.91
N GLY A 112 7.13 -13.00 3.33
CA GLY A 112 7.67 -11.91 2.53
C GLY A 112 9.14 -12.09 2.20
N ALA A 113 9.98 -12.39 3.19
CA ALA A 113 11.42 -12.57 2.99
C ALA A 113 11.73 -13.64 1.93
N ARG A 114 11.07 -14.80 2.00
CA ARG A 114 11.19 -15.86 0.99
C ARG A 114 10.80 -15.37 -0.39
N TRP A 115 9.69 -14.65 -0.51
CA TRP A 115 9.22 -14.10 -1.77
C TRP A 115 10.20 -13.10 -2.38
N PHE A 116 10.64 -12.11 -1.61
CA PHE A 116 11.53 -11.04 -2.08
C PHE A 116 12.92 -11.55 -2.45
N HIS A 117 13.44 -12.57 -1.75
CA HIS A 117 14.72 -13.21 -2.10
C HIS A 117 14.68 -13.97 -3.44
N GLN A 118 13.53 -14.50 -3.84
CA GLN A 118 13.43 -15.35 -5.04
C GLN A 118 13.43 -14.55 -6.36
N GLY A 119 13.00 -13.29 -6.36
CA GLY A 119 12.75 -12.54 -7.61
C GLY A 119 13.88 -11.67 -8.15
N GLY A 120 15.13 -11.93 -7.79
CA GLY A 120 16.30 -11.13 -8.20
C GLY A 120 17.25 -11.82 -9.17
N ARG A 121 16.91 -12.99 -9.73
CA ARG A 121 17.83 -13.72 -10.62
C ARG A 121 17.73 -13.17 -12.06
N GLY A 122 18.40 -12.05 -12.31
CA GLY A 122 18.82 -11.65 -13.66
C GLY A 122 18.34 -10.31 -14.21
N ALA A 123 17.31 -9.67 -13.63
CA ALA A 123 16.83 -8.35 -14.06
C ALA A 123 16.84 -7.35 -12.89
N ALA A 124 17.05 -6.06 -13.17
CA ALA A 124 16.93 -5.00 -12.17
C ALA A 124 15.45 -4.89 -11.74
N SER A 125 15.07 -5.56 -10.65
CA SER A 125 13.70 -5.55 -10.13
C SER A 125 13.52 -4.59 -8.97
N ARG A 126 12.39 -3.87 -8.93
CA ARG A 126 11.97 -3.10 -7.75
C ARG A 126 10.93 -3.87 -6.94
N HIS A 127 11.00 -3.71 -5.62
CA HIS A 127 10.15 -4.42 -4.68
C HIS A 127 9.30 -3.44 -3.90
N LEU A 128 7.98 -3.68 -3.91
CA LEU A 128 7.00 -2.90 -3.18
C LEU A 128 6.09 -3.84 -2.39
N ILE A 129 6.00 -3.64 -1.09
CA ILE A 129 4.95 -4.21 -0.24
C ILE A 129 3.91 -3.13 0.05
N ILE A 130 2.64 -3.47 -0.11
CA ILE A 130 1.52 -2.55 0.13
C ILE A 130 0.70 -3.12 1.28
N GLY A 131 0.63 -2.38 2.39
CA GLY A 131 -0.19 -2.71 3.54
C GLY A 131 -1.57 -2.06 3.42
N CYS A 132 -2.62 -2.86 3.31
CA CYS A 132 -4.03 -2.46 3.39
C CYS A 132 -4.73 -3.32 4.47
N VAL A 133 -4.02 -3.55 5.57
CA VAL A 133 -4.50 -4.35 6.71
C VAL A 133 -5.19 -3.46 7.74
N ASP A 134 -6.16 -4.04 8.45
CA ASP A 134 -6.89 -3.41 9.54
C ASP A 134 -6.20 -3.60 10.91
N SER A 135 -5.22 -4.51 11.00
CA SER A 135 -4.56 -4.88 12.25
C SER A 135 -3.15 -4.32 12.38
N HIS A 136 -2.83 -3.85 13.58
CA HIS A 136 -1.47 -3.42 13.93
C HIS A 136 -0.46 -4.59 13.86
N THR A 137 -0.89 -5.82 14.19
CA THR A 137 -0.05 -7.04 14.09
C THR A 137 0.36 -7.32 12.64
N GLY A 138 -0.56 -7.17 11.68
CA GLY A 138 -0.22 -7.26 10.26
C GLY A 138 0.80 -6.20 9.84
N ARG A 139 0.63 -4.96 10.32
CA ARG A 139 1.60 -3.87 10.07
C ARG A 139 2.98 -4.16 10.69
N GLN A 140 3.04 -4.77 11.88
CA GLN A 140 4.30 -5.18 12.52
C GLN A 140 5.08 -6.20 11.68
N GLU A 141 4.39 -7.18 11.07
CA GLU A 141 5.05 -8.16 10.17
C GLU A 141 5.59 -7.49 8.89
N ILE A 142 4.87 -6.52 8.34
CA ILE A 142 5.37 -5.73 7.20
C ILE A 142 6.58 -4.90 7.63
N ALA A 143 6.54 -4.24 8.79
CA ALA A 143 7.64 -3.45 9.33
C ALA A 143 8.91 -4.29 9.53
N LYS A 144 8.79 -5.50 10.08
CA LYS A 144 9.90 -6.47 10.20
C LYS A 144 10.54 -6.77 8.85
N THR A 145 9.71 -6.93 7.81
CA THR A 145 10.18 -7.18 6.44
C THR A 145 10.97 -5.98 5.91
N VAL A 146 10.46 -4.76 6.05
CA VAL A 146 11.16 -3.56 5.57
C VAL A 146 12.51 -3.39 6.28
N ALA A 147 12.53 -3.56 7.61
CA ALA A 147 13.75 -3.47 8.41
C ALA A 147 14.82 -4.48 7.97
N ALA A 148 14.42 -5.74 7.73
CA ALA A 148 15.33 -6.82 7.33
C ALA A 148 15.98 -6.61 5.95
N PHE A 149 15.39 -5.77 5.09
CA PHE A 149 15.87 -5.55 3.72
C PHE A 149 16.68 -4.26 3.55
N HIS A 150 16.89 -3.48 4.61
CA HIS A 150 17.81 -2.33 4.64
C HIS A 150 17.64 -1.38 3.44
N GLY A 151 16.42 -0.87 3.23
CA GLY A 151 16.15 0.09 2.15
C GLY A 151 15.83 -0.53 0.78
N ARG A 152 15.98 -1.84 0.60
CA ARG A 152 15.76 -2.50 -0.71
C ARG A 152 14.29 -2.78 -1.03
N ILE A 153 13.42 -2.82 -0.02
CA ILE A 153 11.97 -2.98 -0.19
C ILE A 153 11.28 -1.68 0.20
N TRP A 154 10.45 -1.19 -0.71
CA TRP A 154 9.55 -0.08 -0.43
C TRP A 154 8.28 -0.59 0.23
N ALA A 155 7.77 0.13 1.21
CA ALA A 155 6.46 -0.06 1.81
C ALA A 155 5.56 1.11 1.47
N LEU A 156 4.32 0.80 1.08
CA LEU A 156 3.21 1.73 0.97
C LEU A 156 2.14 1.28 1.97
N ASP A 157 1.96 1.99 3.08
CA ASP A 157 0.92 1.69 4.05
C ASP A 157 -0.30 2.57 3.79
N SER A 158 -1.49 1.98 3.83
CA SER A 158 -2.76 2.68 3.70
C SER A 158 -3.61 2.38 4.94
N GLY A 159 -3.73 3.36 5.82
CA GLY A 159 -4.59 3.34 7.00
C GLY A 159 -5.79 4.27 6.81
N ASN A 160 -6.94 3.88 7.35
CA ASN A 160 -8.09 4.77 7.42
C ASN A 160 -8.95 4.47 8.65
N GLU A 161 -9.59 5.52 9.15
CA GLU A 161 -10.63 5.49 10.16
C GLU A 161 -12.00 5.77 9.50
N ARG A 162 -12.97 6.27 10.27
CA ARG A 162 -14.31 6.53 9.77
C ARG A 162 -14.36 7.58 8.66
N THR A 163 -13.64 8.69 8.75
CA THR A 163 -13.77 9.77 7.73
C THR A 163 -12.43 10.24 7.21
N ASN A 164 -11.34 9.78 7.80
CA ASN A 164 -10.00 10.25 7.54
C ASN A 164 -9.04 9.07 7.40
N GLY A 165 -7.83 9.35 6.92
CA GLY A 165 -6.80 8.34 6.82
C GLY A 165 -5.52 8.89 6.22
N GLN A 166 -4.62 7.98 5.92
CA GLN A 166 -3.29 8.28 5.45
C GLN A 166 -2.79 7.19 4.50
N VAL A 167 -2.02 7.61 3.51
CA VAL A 167 -1.23 6.74 2.66
C VAL A 167 0.20 7.20 2.71
N LEU A 168 1.10 6.35 3.19
CA LEU A 168 2.50 6.68 3.46
C LEU A 168 3.41 5.76 2.67
N ILE A 169 4.50 6.29 2.11
CA ILE A 169 5.49 5.53 1.35
C ILE A 169 6.91 5.77 1.88
N GLY A 170 7.67 4.69 2.01
CA GLY A 170 9.10 4.76 2.30
C GLY A 170 9.75 3.39 2.37
N ASN A 171 11.05 3.34 2.65
CA ASN A 171 11.83 2.10 2.47
C ASN A 171 12.89 1.87 3.55
N THR A 172 13.30 2.87 4.32
CA THR A 172 14.40 2.73 5.27
C THR A 172 13.97 2.89 6.72
N THR A 173 14.62 2.15 7.60
CA THR A 173 14.59 2.35 9.05
C THR A 173 15.82 3.13 9.56
N ASP A 174 16.82 3.32 8.70
CA ASP A 174 18.00 4.16 8.94
C ASP A 174 17.74 5.54 8.34
N VAL A 175 17.26 6.46 9.17
CA VAL A 175 16.94 7.84 8.79
C VAL A 175 18.21 8.68 8.67
N GLU A 176 19.20 8.43 9.52
CA GLU A 176 20.51 9.12 9.48
C GLU A 176 21.28 8.84 8.17
N GLY A 177 21.05 7.66 7.57
CA GLY A 177 21.57 7.29 6.26
C GLY A 177 20.91 8.00 5.07
N ILE A 178 19.83 8.76 5.26
CA ILE A 178 19.15 9.49 4.19
C ILE A 178 19.98 10.70 3.78
N ARG A 179 20.25 10.82 2.48
CA ARG A 179 21.05 11.89 1.88
C ARG A 179 20.19 12.73 0.96
N LEU A 180 20.34 14.03 1.11
CA LEU A 180 19.77 15.05 0.25
C LEU A 180 20.87 15.62 -0.63
N ASP A 181 20.62 15.75 -1.92
CA ASP A 181 21.57 16.37 -2.84
C ASP A 181 21.13 17.77 -3.30
N PRO A 182 22.06 18.61 -3.77
CA PRO A 182 21.74 19.95 -4.29
C PRO A 182 20.87 19.97 -5.55
N LEU A 183 20.66 18.83 -6.22
CA LEU A 183 19.79 18.68 -7.39
C LEU A 183 18.34 18.36 -7.00
N GLY A 184 18.03 18.36 -5.70
CA GLY A 184 16.69 18.06 -5.19
C GLY A 184 16.40 16.55 -5.16
N LEU A 185 17.42 15.69 -5.09
CA LEU A 185 17.23 14.25 -4.92
C LEU A 185 17.36 13.82 -3.47
N CYS A 186 16.62 12.77 -3.12
CA CYS A 186 16.65 12.10 -1.83
C CYS A 186 16.99 10.61 -2.03
N SER A 187 17.89 10.07 -1.21
CA SER A 187 18.38 8.68 -1.36
C SER A 187 17.39 7.61 -0.88
N GLY A 188 16.41 7.98 -0.05
CA GLY A 188 15.43 7.07 0.53
C GLY A 188 14.47 7.83 1.44
N LEU A 189 13.40 7.17 1.88
CA LEU A 189 12.39 7.78 2.76
C LEU A 189 12.21 6.93 4.01
N PRO A 190 11.97 7.55 5.19
CA PRO A 190 11.61 6.82 6.39
C PRO A 190 10.43 5.90 6.08
N SER A 191 10.49 4.64 6.51
CA SER A 191 9.38 3.71 6.31
C SER A 191 8.08 4.26 6.90
N PRO A 192 6.89 3.87 6.39
CA PRO A 192 5.60 4.29 6.96
C PRO A 192 5.53 4.17 8.49
N TYR A 193 6.19 3.14 9.02
CA TYR A 193 6.20 2.79 10.44
C TYR A 193 7.15 3.65 11.29
N LEU A 194 8.08 4.37 10.66
CA LEU A 194 8.83 5.45 11.32
C LEU A 194 8.12 6.79 11.17
N GLN A 195 7.43 7.01 10.03
CA GLN A 195 6.65 8.22 9.80
C GLN A 195 5.47 8.34 10.78
N GLU A 196 4.83 7.21 11.08
CA GLU A 196 3.71 7.08 12.01
C GLU A 196 3.88 5.81 12.88
N PRO A 197 4.65 5.86 13.98
CA PRO A 197 4.87 4.70 14.85
C PRO A 197 3.59 4.15 15.49
N GLY A 198 2.59 5.00 15.70
CA GLY A 198 1.28 4.60 16.25
C GLY A 198 0.53 3.58 15.39
N LEU A 199 0.90 3.41 14.10
CA LEU A 199 0.36 2.36 13.24
C LEU A 199 0.69 0.93 13.73
N LEU A 200 1.76 0.78 14.52
CA LEU A 200 2.20 -0.51 15.05
C LEU A 200 1.55 -0.84 16.40
N GLU A 201 0.79 0.09 16.97
CA GLU A 201 0.12 -0.03 18.25
C GLU A 201 -1.38 -0.32 18.07
N PRO A 202 -2.04 -0.95 19.05
CA PRO A 202 -3.49 -1.11 19.05
C PRO A 202 -4.19 0.25 19.03
N GLY A 203 -5.18 0.43 18.14
CA GLY A 203 -5.98 1.65 18.07
C GLY A 203 -6.85 1.85 19.32
N ALA A 204 -6.99 3.10 19.77
CA ALA A 204 -7.77 3.43 20.97
C ALA A 204 -9.28 3.09 20.84
N GLU A 205 -9.86 3.20 19.63
CA GLU A 205 -11.27 2.92 19.37
C GLU A 205 -11.60 1.41 19.31
N ALA A 206 -10.62 0.57 18.95
CA ALA A 206 -10.78 -0.88 18.90
C ALA A 206 -11.08 -1.49 20.29
N GLN A 207 -10.75 -0.77 21.37
CA GLN A 207 -11.04 -1.18 22.74
C GLN A 207 -12.48 -0.86 23.20
N LEU A 208 -13.25 -0.07 22.44
CA LEU A 208 -14.50 0.53 22.92
C LEU A 208 -15.77 0.11 22.16
N LEU A 209 -15.65 -0.42 20.94
CA LEU A 209 -16.80 -0.77 20.10
C LEU A 209 -17.05 -2.29 20.08
N SER A 210 -18.32 -2.70 20.20
CA SER A 210 -18.73 -4.08 19.92
C SER A 210 -18.66 -4.37 18.42
N CYS A 211 -18.58 -5.64 18.01
CA CYS A 211 -18.56 -6.02 16.58
C CYS A 211 -19.73 -5.43 15.78
N ALA A 212 -20.91 -5.28 16.39
CA ALA A 212 -22.05 -4.60 15.77
C ALA A 212 -21.85 -3.09 15.61
N GLY A 213 -21.15 -2.43 16.54
CA GLY A 213 -20.78 -1.02 16.46
C GLY A 213 -19.73 -0.75 15.38
N MET A 214 -18.77 -1.66 15.18
CA MET A 214 -17.79 -1.57 14.08
C MET A 214 -18.47 -1.67 12.72
N MET A 215 -19.40 -2.64 12.55
CA MET A 215 -20.15 -2.78 11.30
C MET A 215 -20.99 -1.54 10.97
N LEU A 216 -21.66 -0.94 11.97
CA LEU A 216 -22.44 0.30 11.82
C LEU A 216 -21.58 1.52 11.46
N ALA A 217 -20.41 1.65 12.08
CA ALA A 217 -19.45 2.70 11.77
C ALA A 217 -18.87 2.56 10.35
N GLU A 218 -18.63 1.32 9.90
CA GLU A 218 -18.19 1.02 8.54
C GLU A 218 -19.27 1.26 7.47
N GLU A 219 -20.57 1.13 7.79
CA GLU A 219 -21.64 1.44 6.81
C GLU A 219 -21.63 2.91 6.40
N GLN A 220 -21.21 3.80 7.31
CA GLN A 220 -21.18 5.24 7.08
C GLN A 220 -19.94 5.70 6.29
N SER A 221 -19.00 4.80 5.95
CA SER A 221 -17.76 5.18 5.26
C SER A 221 -17.34 4.31 4.08
N LEU A 222 -18.24 4.19 3.10
CA LEU A 222 -17.94 3.49 1.86
C LEU A 222 -16.84 4.17 1.02
N MET A 223 -16.72 5.50 1.13
CA MET A 223 -15.83 6.28 0.28
C MET A 223 -14.41 6.41 0.81
N VAL A 224 -14.18 6.33 2.13
CA VAL A 224 -12.83 6.46 2.71
C VAL A 224 -11.88 5.41 2.14
N ASN A 225 -12.34 4.16 2.03
CA ASN A 225 -11.59 3.05 1.47
C ASN A 225 -11.25 3.28 0.00
N ARG A 226 -12.18 3.85 -0.78
CA ARG A 226 -11.98 4.14 -2.20
C ARG A 226 -11.03 5.32 -2.41
N VAL A 227 -11.12 6.34 -1.58
CA VAL A 227 -10.20 7.48 -1.61
C VAL A 227 -8.79 7.06 -1.22
N ALA A 228 -8.64 6.28 -0.14
CA ALA A 228 -7.36 5.69 0.25
C ALA A 228 -6.76 4.85 -0.88
N ALA A 229 -7.58 3.97 -1.51
CA ALA A 229 -7.15 3.14 -2.63
C ALA A 229 -6.73 3.99 -3.85
N ALA A 230 -7.44 5.08 -4.15
CA ALA A 230 -7.10 5.98 -5.25
C ALA A 230 -5.77 6.72 -4.99
N ILE A 231 -5.55 7.19 -3.76
CA ILE A 231 -4.28 7.81 -3.36
C ILE A 231 -3.15 6.80 -3.46
N ALA A 232 -3.33 5.59 -2.91
CA ALA A 232 -2.35 4.51 -3.03
C ALA A 232 -2.06 4.14 -4.49
N ALA A 233 -3.08 4.04 -5.34
CA ALA A 233 -2.92 3.78 -6.76
C ALA A 233 -2.11 4.88 -7.46
N GLN A 234 -2.26 6.14 -7.06
CA GLN A 234 -1.46 7.25 -7.58
C GLN A 234 0.01 7.10 -7.19
N TYR A 235 0.31 6.73 -5.93
CA TYR A 235 1.68 6.42 -5.51
C TYR A 235 2.29 5.28 -6.32
N VAL A 236 1.56 4.17 -6.49
CA VAL A 236 2.05 3.03 -7.28
C VAL A 236 2.26 3.41 -8.75
N THR A 237 1.37 4.22 -9.32
CA THR A 237 1.52 4.72 -10.69
C THR A 237 2.77 5.57 -10.86
N ALA A 238 3.03 6.49 -9.93
CA ALA A 238 4.25 7.29 -9.92
C ALA A 238 5.50 6.40 -9.75
N PHE A 239 5.45 5.45 -8.83
CA PHE A 239 6.51 4.49 -8.57
C PHE A 239 6.87 3.66 -9.81
N VAL A 240 5.87 3.11 -10.50
CA VAL A 240 6.06 2.18 -11.62
C VAL A 240 6.31 2.91 -12.94
N LEU A 241 5.47 3.87 -13.30
CA LEU A 241 5.49 4.50 -14.63
C LEU A 241 6.35 5.77 -14.68
N GLN A 242 6.33 6.58 -13.62
CA GLN A 242 7.11 7.81 -13.55
C GLN A 242 8.50 7.60 -12.94
N ARG A 243 8.71 6.44 -12.29
CA ARG A 243 10.00 6.06 -11.69
C ARG A 243 10.50 7.10 -10.69
N GLN A 244 9.58 7.72 -9.95
CA GLN A 244 9.91 8.69 -8.93
C GLN A 244 8.86 8.75 -7.81
N VAL A 245 9.29 9.24 -6.66
CA VAL A 245 8.44 9.57 -5.50
C VAL A 245 8.72 11.01 -5.11
N THR A 246 7.68 11.85 -5.09
CA THR A 246 7.81 13.31 -4.87
C THR A 246 7.23 13.78 -3.54
N GLN A 247 6.60 12.86 -2.79
CA GLN A 247 6.03 13.07 -1.47
C GLN A 247 6.10 11.74 -0.71
N MET A 248 6.27 11.79 0.60
CA MET A 248 6.40 10.59 1.45
C MET A 248 5.07 10.14 2.05
N GLY A 249 4.02 10.96 1.93
CA GLY A 249 2.70 10.59 2.40
C GLY A 249 1.60 11.55 1.99
N THR A 250 0.36 11.13 2.17
CA THR A 250 -0.83 11.97 2.00
C THR A 250 -1.82 11.62 3.11
N TYR A 251 -2.18 12.62 3.89
CA TYR A 251 -3.27 12.55 4.86
C TYR A 251 -4.53 13.09 4.20
N PHE A 252 -5.68 12.52 4.51
CA PHE A 252 -6.94 12.99 3.98
C PHE A 252 -8.04 12.91 5.02
N ASN A 253 -9.03 13.79 4.89
CA ASN A 253 -10.28 13.75 5.62
C ASN A 253 -11.40 13.99 4.59
N LEU A 254 -12.55 13.37 4.78
CA LEU A 254 -13.75 13.56 3.96
C LEU A 254 -14.73 14.56 4.60
N GLU A 255 -14.55 14.87 5.88
CA GLU A 255 -15.41 15.76 6.68
C GLU A 255 -14.59 16.78 7.51
N PRO A 256 -14.24 17.96 6.95
CA PRO A 256 -14.44 18.36 5.55
C PRO A 256 -13.46 17.64 4.61
N THR A 257 -13.78 17.63 3.31
CA THR A 257 -12.90 17.05 2.31
C THR A 257 -11.61 17.86 2.18
N VAL A 258 -10.48 17.26 2.58
CA VAL A 258 -9.14 17.85 2.48
C VAL A 258 -8.11 16.75 2.24
N MET A 259 -7.06 17.07 1.47
CA MET A 259 -5.90 16.22 1.28
C MET A 259 -4.64 17.05 1.53
N THR A 260 -3.78 16.57 2.42
CA THR A 260 -2.55 17.25 2.83
C THR A 260 -1.36 16.35 2.50
N PRO A 261 -0.46 16.80 1.61
CA PRO A 261 0.74 16.03 1.29
C PRO A 261 1.77 16.16 2.42
N ARG A 262 2.44 15.05 2.76
CA ARG A 262 3.71 15.06 3.49
C ARG A 262 4.83 15.11 2.46
N LEU A 263 5.31 16.32 2.21
CA LEU A 263 6.36 16.57 1.21
C LEU A 263 7.71 16.02 1.69
N ILE A 264 8.58 15.68 0.74
CA ILE A 264 9.95 15.30 1.07
C ILE A 264 10.73 16.61 1.28
N THR A 265 10.97 16.98 2.53
CA THR A 265 11.74 18.16 2.92
C THR A 265 12.75 17.79 3.98
N ALA A 266 13.74 18.66 4.24
CA ALA A 266 14.74 18.37 5.27
C ALA A 266 14.08 18.26 6.66
N ALA A 267 13.08 19.10 6.95
CA ALA A 267 12.34 19.04 8.20
C ALA A 267 11.51 17.75 8.35
N ASN A 268 10.89 17.26 7.28
CA ASN A 268 10.05 16.05 7.34
C ASN A 268 10.84 14.73 7.39
N LEU A 269 12.15 14.79 7.14
CA LEU A 269 13.07 13.65 7.16
C LEU A 269 13.84 13.51 8.48
N GLN A 270 13.72 14.47 9.40
CA GLN A 270 14.26 14.40 10.77
C GLN A 270 13.28 13.67 11.69
#